data_AF-A0A3B1JYA4-F1
#
_entry.id   AF-A0A3B1JYA4-F1
#
_cell.length_a   1.000
_cell.length_b   1.000
_cell.length_c   1.000
_cell.angle_alpha   90.00
_cell.angle_beta   90.00
_cell.angle_gamma   90.00
#
_symmetry.space_group_name_H-M   'P 1'
#
loop_
_entity.id
_entity.type
_entity.pdbx_description
1 polymer ?
#
loop_
_entity_poly.entity_id
_entity_poly.type
_entity_poly.pdbx_seq_one_letter_code
_entity_poly.pdbx_strand_id
1 'polypeptide(L)'
;MVRSSAVAPDYFRVLRPYSYTDIMFVTIPSKNMLEFNLTNEKLILFSAKAPQVKTMIDYFITELKKDSDYVVAVRNYVTDDRTLLSFHKGDIIRLQKMEGLEEGHCYGCIVKKKVMLLEELKRDTPDFGGLECADWLHGMLFTL
;
A
#
# COMPACT_ATOMS: atom_id res chain seq x y z
N MET A 1 14.94 -21.38 -53.58
CA MET A 1 14.14 -21.53 -52.33
C MET A 1 14.65 -20.49 -51.35
N VAL A 2 14.00 -19.32 -51.27
CA VAL A 2 14.33 -18.28 -50.28
C VAL A 2 13.49 -18.57 -49.03
N ARG A 3 14.14 -18.92 -47.92
CA ARG A 3 13.50 -18.94 -46.61
C ARG A 3 13.42 -17.50 -46.11
N SER A 4 12.24 -16.90 -46.22
CA SER A 4 11.95 -15.66 -45.52
C SER A 4 12.00 -15.92 -44.01
N SER A 5 13.03 -15.41 -43.33
CA SER A 5 13.00 -15.27 -41.89
C SER A 5 11.92 -14.24 -41.56
N ALA A 6 10.74 -14.68 -41.15
CA ALA A 6 9.74 -13.77 -40.62
C ALA A 6 10.36 -13.09 -39.39
N VAL A 7 10.67 -11.80 -39.52
CA VAL A 7 11.11 -10.95 -38.41
C VAL A 7 10.01 -11.03 -37.36
N ALA A 8 10.35 -11.54 -36.18
CA ALA A 8 9.42 -11.59 -35.08
C ALA A 8 8.89 -10.16 -34.85
N PRO A 9 7.57 -9.98 -34.68
CA PRO A 9 7.03 -8.64 -34.57
C PRO A 9 7.62 -7.87 -33.38
N ASP A 10 8.11 -6.66 -33.65
CA ASP A 10 8.70 -5.71 -32.68
C ASP A 10 7.70 -5.06 -31.70
N TYR A 11 6.51 -5.65 -31.57
CA TYR A 11 5.49 -5.15 -30.65
C TYR A 11 5.34 -6.10 -29.46
N PHE A 12 5.56 -5.55 -28.27
CA PHE A 12 5.29 -6.25 -27.03
C PHE A 12 3.78 -6.40 -26.83
N ARG A 13 3.35 -7.60 -26.44
CA ARG A 13 1.99 -7.85 -25.96
C ARG A 13 1.99 -7.82 -24.44
N VAL A 14 1.09 -7.04 -23.84
CA VAL A 14 0.87 -7.06 -22.39
C VAL A 14 0.26 -8.41 -22.01
N LEU A 15 0.96 -9.18 -21.18
CA LEU A 15 0.47 -10.46 -20.66
C LEU A 15 -0.43 -10.27 -19.44
N ARG A 16 -0.04 -9.37 -18.53
CA ARG A 16 -0.79 -9.05 -17.31
C ARG A 16 -0.43 -7.64 -16.81
N PRO A 17 -1.40 -6.74 -16.63
CA PRO A 17 -1.19 -5.44 -16.01
C PRO A 17 -1.24 -5.55 -14.47
N TYR A 18 -0.49 -4.69 -13.78
CA TYR A 18 -0.55 -4.51 -12.33
C TYR A 18 -0.60 -3.01 -12.01
N SER A 19 -1.49 -2.60 -11.11
CA SER A 19 -1.54 -1.22 -10.63
C SER A 19 -0.55 -1.01 -9.48
N TYR A 20 -0.05 0.21 -9.30
CA TYR A 20 0.74 0.58 -8.11
C TYR A 20 -0.05 0.38 -6.81
N THR A 21 -1.37 0.54 -6.86
CA THR A 21 -2.28 0.30 -5.73
C THR A 21 -2.35 -1.17 -5.31
N ASP A 22 -1.95 -2.09 -6.20
CA ASP A 22 -1.96 -3.53 -5.92
C ASP A 22 -0.67 -4.00 -5.25
N ILE A 23 0.39 -3.18 -5.28
CA ILE A 23 1.73 -3.53 -4.81
C ILE A 23 1.84 -3.20 -3.32
N MET A 24 1.77 -4.22 -2.44
CA MET A 24 1.98 -4.02 -1.01
C MET A 24 3.45 -3.68 -0.72
N PHE A 25 4.37 -4.49 -1.25
CA PHE A 25 5.81 -4.23 -1.18
C PHE A 25 6.58 -5.06 -2.21
N VAL A 26 7.79 -4.62 -2.52
CA VAL A 26 8.72 -5.31 -3.43
C VAL A 26 10.05 -5.59 -2.71
N THR A 27 10.49 -6.84 -2.75
CA THR A 27 11.80 -7.26 -2.22
C THR A 27 12.72 -7.77 -3.33
N ILE A 28 14.02 -7.75 -3.05
CA ILE A 28 15.04 -8.37 -3.90
C ILE A 28 15.77 -9.43 -3.08
N PRO A 29 15.26 -10.69 -3.03
CA PRO A 29 15.86 -11.73 -2.20
C PRO A 29 17.24 -12.17 -2.70
N SER A 30 17.52 -12.01 -4.00
CA SER A 30 18.81 -12.31 -4.62
C SER A 30 19.08 -11.37 -5.80
N LYS A 31 20.33 -11.32 -6.30
CA LYS A 31 20.87 -10.34 -7.27
C LYS A 31 19.95 -9.99 -8.44
N ASN A 32 19.17 -10.96 -8.93
CA ASN A 32 18.29 -10.77 -10.08
C ASN A 32 16.82 -11.11 -9.78
N MET A 33 16.46 -11.45 -8.54
CA MET A 33 15.11 -11.87 -8.19
C MET A 33 14.33 -10.68 -7.65
N LEU A 34 13.19 -10.37 -8.25
CA LEU A 34 12.19 -9.45 -7.73
C LEU A 34 11.02 -10.27 -7.21
N GLU A 35 10.62 -9.99 -5.97
CA GLU A 35 9.40 -10.54 -5.40
C GLU A 35 8.42 -9.39 -5.11
N PHE A 36 7.32 -9.41 -5.85
CA PHE A 36 6.18 -8.53 -5.65
C PHE A 36 5.19 -9.24 -4.75
N ASN A 37 4.97 -8.67 -3.57
CA ASN A 37 3.85 -9.06 -2.74
C ASN A 37 2.69 -8.14 -3.10
N LEU A 38 1.72 -8.68 -3.83
CA LEU A 38 0.54 -7.97 -4.27
C LEU A 38 -0.64 -8.30 -3.34
N THR A 39 -1.70 -7.51 -3.42
CA THR A 39 -2.87 -7.67 -2.54
C THR A 39 -3.48 -9.08 -2.57
N ASN A 40 -3.49 -9.72 -3.75
CA ASN A 40 -4.16 -11.00 -3.97
C ASN A 40 -3.22 -12.14 -4.38
N GLU A 41 -1.98 -11.83 -4.77
CA GLU A 41 -1.03 -12.84 -5.24
C GLU A 41 0.41 -12.43 -4.98
N LYS A 42 1.33 -13.37 -5.16
CA LYS A 42 2.76 -13.11 -5.15
C LYS A 42 3.29 -13.32 -6.56
N LEU A 43 4.01 -12.33 -7.09
CA LEU A 43 4.66 -12.42 -8.40
C LEU A 43 6.18 -12.43 -8.20
N ILE A 44 6.84 -13.44 -8.77
CA ILE A 44 8.30 -13.56 -8.76
C ILE A 44 8.82 -13.38 -10.18
N LEU A 45 9.73 -12.43 -10.37
CA LEU A 45 10.38 -12.16 -11.65
C LEU A 45 11.90 -12.28 -11.51
N PHE A 46 12.56 -12.70 -12.59
CA PHE A 46 14.01 -12.69 -12.68
C PHE A 46 14.49 -11.69 -13.73
N SER A 47 15.30 -10.73 -13.33
CA SER A 47 15.84 -9.66 -14.18
C SER A 47 17.19 -9.18 -13.67
N ALA A 48 18.14 -8.99 -14.59
CA ALA A 48 19.41 -8.32 -14.29
C ALA A 48 19.21 -6.84 -13.86
N LYS A 49 18.03 -6.27 -14.13
CA LYS A 49 17.65 -4.92 -13.74
C LYS A 49 16.81 -4.87 -12.45
N ALA A 50 16.82 -5.94 -11.65
CA ALA A 50 16.02 -6.01 -10.43
C ALA A 50 16.18 -4.79 -9.51
N PRO A 51 17.40 -4.32 -9.18
CA PRO A 51 17.59 -3.12 -8.36
C PRO A 51 16.92 -1.87 -8.95
N GLN A 52 17.09 -1.62 -10.25
CA GLN A 52 16.58 -0.44 -10.93
C GLN A 52 15.05 -0.43 -10.98
N VAL A 53 14.43 -1.59 -11.23
CA VAL A 53 12.98 -1.75 -11.22
C VAL A 53 12.42 -1.47 -9.82
N LYS A 54 13.05 -2.02 -8.76
CA LYS A 54 12.65 -1.73 -7.39
C LYS A 54 12.75 -0.23 -7.06
N THR A 55 13.88 0.40 -7.39
CA THR A 55 14.05 1.85 -7.18
C THR A 55 12.98 2.67 -7.89
N MET A 56 12.66 2.34 -9.14
CA MET A 56 11.59 3.02 -9.89
C MET A 56 10.24 2.86 -9.19
N ILE A 57 9.89 1.65 -8.76
CA ILE A 57 8.62 1.38 -8.09
C ILE A 57 8.55 2.12 -6.75
N ASP A 58 9.58 2.01 -5.92
CA ASP A 58 9.64 2.67 -4.62
C ASP A 58 9.47 4.18 -4.78
N TYR A 59 10.11 4.79 -5.78
CA TYR A 59 9.96 6.22 -6.07
C TYR A 59 8.52 6.60 -6.39
N PHE A 60 7.86 5.90 -7.33
CA PHE A 60 6.48 6.20 -7.69
C PHE A 60 5.51 5.94 -6.53
N ILE A 61 5.72 4.89 -5.76
CA ILE A 61 4.94 4.64 -4.54
C ILE A 61 5.13 5.79 -3.56
N THR A 62 6.36 6.25 -3.32
CA THR A 62 6.60 7.41 -2.45
C THR A 62 5.90 8.67 -2.96
N GLU A 63 5.99 8.99 -4.25
CA GLU A 63 5.30 10.16 -4.81
C GLU A 63 3.78 10.06 -4.69
N LEU A 64 3.20 8.89 -4.97
CA LEU A 64 1.76 8.66 -4.83
C LEU A 64 1.27 8.85 -3.39
N LYS A 65 2.12 8.53 -2.40
CA LYS A 65 1.79 8.63 -0.97
C LYS A 65 1.86 10.04 -0.39
N LYS A 66 2.58 10.97 -1.02
CA LYS A 66 2.91 12.29 -0.41
C LYS A 66 1.69 13.12 -0.01
N ASP A 67 0.58 12.99 -0.75
CA ASP A 67 -0.63 13.78 -0.54
C ASP A 67 -1.82 12.94 -0.04
N SER A 68 -1.58 11.68 0.32
CA SER A 68 -2.63 10.78 0.77
C SER A 68 -2.73 10.74 2.28
N ASP A 69 -3.86 11.23 2.78
CA ASP A 69 -4.26 11.03 4.18
C ASP A 69 -5.02 9.70 4.36
N TYR A 70 -4.87 8.71 3.47
CA TYR A 70 -5.61 7.45 3.56
C TYR A 70 -4.69 6.25 3.56
N VAL A 71 -5.04 5.26 4.38
CA VAL A 71 -4.38 3.95 4.42
C VAL A 71 -5.39 2.82 4.42
N VAL A 72 -4.96 1.62 4.06
CA VAL A 72 -5.72 0.37 4.16
C VAL A 72 -5.05 -0.54 5.17
N ALA A 73 -5.80 -1.06 6.12
CA ALA A 73 -5.33 -2.10 7.01
C ALA A 73 -5.04 -3.40 6.24
N VAL A 74 -3.81 -3.92 6.34
CA VAL A 74 -3.45 -5.20 5.70
C VAL A 74 -3.54 -6.39 6.66
N ARG A 75 -3.77 -6.13 7.97
CA ARG A 75 -4.01 -7.12 9.03
C ARG A 75 -5.08 -6.59 10.00
N ASN A 76 -5.59 -7.48 10.85
CA ASN A 76 -6.48 -7.09 11.95
C ASN A 76 -5.65 -6.56 13.12
N TYR A 77 -6.16 -5.53 13.80
CA TYR A 77 -5.64 -5.00 15.05
C TYR A 77 -6.83 -4.74 15.98
N VAL A 78 -6.89 -5.45 17.10
CA VAL A 78 -7.99 -5.34 18.08
C VAL A 78 -7.37 -5.11 19.44
N THR A 79 -7.82 -4.06 20.13
CA THR A 79 -7.33 -3.65 21.45
C THR A 79 -8.49 -3.24 22.34
N ASP A 80 -8.35 -3.48 23.65
CA ASP A 80 -9.30 -3.03 24.67
C ASP A 80 -9.05 -1.57 25.09
N ASP A 81 -7.92 -0.99 24.67
CA ASP A 81 -7.59 0.42 24.91
C ASP A 81 -8.45 1.33 24.04
N ARG A 82 -9.32 2.12 24.67
CA ARG A 82 -10.24 3.05 24.00
C ARG A 82 -9.55 4.24 23.35
N THR A 83 -8.27 4.46 23.64
CA THR A 83 -7.49 5.54 23.02
C THR A 83 -6.89 5.14 21.68
N LEU A 84 -6.83 3.83 21.38
CA LEU A 84 -6.26 3.27 20.16
C LEU A 84 -7.34 2.77 19.20
N LEU A 85 -7.10 2.95 17.89
CA LEU A 85 -8.05 2.54 16.86
C LEU A 85 -7.95 1.03 16.60
N SER A 86 -9.03 0.29 16.88
CA SER A 86 -9.16 -1.10 16.44
C SER A 86 -9.67 -1.16 15.00
N PHE A 87 -9.04 -1.97 14.14
CA PHE A 87 -9.38 -2.10 12.72
C PHE A 87 -9.23 -3.53 12.19
N HIS A 88 -9.93 -3.85 11.12
CA HIS A 88 -9.84 -5.13 10.43
C HIS A 88 -9.10 -4.99 9.10
N LYS A 89 -8.50 -6.10 8.64
CA LYS A 89 -7.91 -6.18 7.31
C LYS A 89 -8.92 -5.74 6.25
N GLY A 90 -8.53 -4.77 5.43
CA GLY A 90 -9.32 -4.16 4.38
C GLY A 90 -9.98 -2.84 4.77
N ASP A 91 -9.96 -2.45 6.05
CA ASP A 91 -10.49 -1.16 6.48
C ASP A 91 -9.67 -0.01 5.88
N ILE A 92 -10.36 0.96 5.29
CA ILE A 92 -9.75 2.21 4.84
C ILE A 92 -9.79 3.18 6.03
N ILE A 93 -8.64 3.73 6.40
CA ILE A 93 -8.46 4.62 7.53
C ILE A 93 -7.97 5.96 7.00
N ARG A 94 -8.68 7.04 7.31
CA ARG A 94 -8.23 8.39 7.04
C ARG A 94 -7.39 8.88 8.21
N LEU A 95 -6.17 9.31 7.94
CA LEU A 95 -5.29 9.97 8.88
C LEU A 95 -5.73 11.41 9.10
N GLN A 96 -5.59 11.87 10.34
CA GLN A 96 -5.71 13.26 10.69
C GLN A 96 -4.39 13.76 11.27
N LYS A 97 -3.83 14.79 10.63
CA LYS A 97 -2.69 15.52 11.18
C LYS A 97 -3.18 16.34 12.37
N MET A 98 -2.68 16.04 13.56
CA MET A 98 -2.91 16.84 14.76
C MET A 98 -1.60 17.47 15.23
N GLU A 99 -1.65 18.74 15.60
CA GLU A 99 -0.51 19.42 16.23
C GLU A 99 -0.28 18.91 17.66
N GLY A 100 0.98 18.75 18.05
CA GLY A 100 1.37 18.35 19.41
C GLY A 100 1.44 16.84 19.66
N LEU A 101 1.38 16.01 18.61
CA LEU A 101 1.56 14.57 18.73
C LEU A 101 3.04 14.18 18.81
N GLU A 102 3.37 13.19 19.63
CA GLU A 102 4.74 12.67 19.70
C GLU A 102 5.18 12.12 18.34
N GLU A 103 6.47 12.27 18.04
CA GLU A 103 7.06 11.76 16.82
C GLU A 103 6.80 10.25 16.71
N GLY A 104 6.11 9.84 15.65
CA GLY A 104 5.71 8.46 15.49
C GLY A 104 4.33 8.10 16.05
N HIS A 105 3.42 9.06 16.23
CA HIS A 105 1.99 8.79 16.44
C HIS A 105 1.15 9.50 15.36
N CYS A 106 -0.02 8.95 15.06
CA CYS A 106 -1.02 9.54 14.16
C CYS A 106 -2.43 9.33 14.74
N TYR A 107 -3.40 10.18 14.41
CA TYR A 107 -4.81 9.87 14.63
C TYR A 107 -5.43 9.38 13.34
N GLY A 108 -6.36 8.43 13.44
CA GLY A 108 -7.04 7.86 12.29
C GLY A 108 -8.53 7.63 12.54
N CYS A 109 -9.30 7.60 11.46
CA CYS A 109 -10.68 7.16 11.51
C CYS A 109 -11.05 6.19 10.38
N ILE A 110 -11.85 5.17 10.70
CA ILE A 110 -12.30 4.18 9.72
C ILE A 110 -13.35 4.81 8.80
N VAL A 111 -13.07 4.79 7.51
CA VAL A 111 -13.97 5.23 6.45
C VAL A 111 -14.92 4.07 6.13
N LYS A 112 -16.06 4.01 6.82
CA LYS A 112 -17.11 3.06 6.49
C LYS A 112 -17.73 3.42 5.13
N LYS A 113 -17.94 2.43 4.26
CA LYS A 113 -18.52 2.55 2.90
C LYS A 113 -19.96 3.08 2.85
N LYS A 114 -20.54 3.52 3.97
CA LYS A 114 -21.77 4.32 3.99
C LYS A 114 -21.40 5.75 3.63
N VAL A 115 -22.12 6.36 2.71
CA VAL A 115 -22.04 7.80 2.40
C VAL A 115 -22.43 8.58 3.67
N MET A 116 -21.51 8.68 4.61
CA MET A 116 -21.55 9.59 5.75
C MET A 116 -20.70 10.76 5.31
N LEU A 117 -21.30 11.94 5.29
CA LEU A 117 -20.58 13.18 5.07
C LEU A 117 -19.47 13.24 6.13
N LEU A 118 -18.23 13.39 5.67
CA LEU A 118 -17.01 13.30 6.49
C LEU A 118 -16.96 14.35 7.62
N GLU A 119 -17.85 15.34 7.58
CA GLU A 119 -18.05 16.38 8.59
C GLU A 119 -18.74 15.88 9.88
N GLU A 120 -19.32 14.67 9.89
CA GLU A 120 -20.10 14.18 11.04
C GLU A 120 -19.37 13.14 11.92
N LEU A 121 -18.11 12.79 11.62
CA LEU A 121 -17.40 11.81 12.44
C LEU A 121 -16.95 12.43 13.77
N LYS A 122 -17.71 12.15 14.83
CA LYS A 122 -17.43 12.63 16.20
C LYS A 122 -16.29 11.82 16.83
N ARG A 123 -15.43 12.50 17.59
CA ARG A 123 -14.26 11.91 18.28
C ARG A 123 -14.63 10.83 19.30
N ASP A 124 -15.88 10.80 19.76
CA ASP A 124 -16.37 9.86 20.76
C ASP A 124 -16.98 8.57 20.15
N THR A 125 -16.65 8.27 18.89
CA THR A 125 -17.15 7.07 18.21
C THR A 125 -16.09 5.96 18.20
N PRO A 126 -16.50 4.68 18.21
CA PRO A 126 -15.57 3.55 18.14
C PRO A 126 -14.70 3.53 16.89
N ASP A 127 -15.05 4.35 15.89
CA ASP A 127 -14.39 4.42 14.59
C ASP A 127 -13.24 5.47 14.58
N PHE A 128 -12.96 6.13 15.71
CA PHE A 128 -11.94 7.17 15.86
C PHE A 128 -10.96 6.80 16.99
N GLY A 129 -9.65 6.90 16.72
CA GLY A 129 -8.62 6.57 17.72
C GLY A 129 -7.20 6.88 17.27
N GLY A 130 -6.25 6.79 18.20
CA GLY A 130 -4.81 6.92 17.94
C GLY A 130 -4.23 5.69 17.23
N LEU A 131 -3.13 5.90 16.53
CA LEU A 131 -2.33 4.90 15.81
C LEU A 131 -0.85 5.13 16.15
N GLU A 132 -0.12 4.06 16.45
CA GLU A 132 1.34 4.13 16.59
C GLU A 132 2.00 4.01 15.21
N CYS A 133 2.96 4.89 14.90
CA CYS A 133 3.70 4.84 13.63
C CYS A 133 4.56 3.57 13.50
N ALA A 134 4.82 2.83 14.58
CA ALA A 134 5.49 1.53 14.50
C ALA A 134 4.72 0.51 13.64
N ASP A 135 3.40 0.63 13.52
CA ASP A 135 2.54 -0.22 12.68
C ASP A 135 2.72 0.04 11.17
N TRP A 136 3.29 1.20 10.82
CA TRP A 136 3.60 1.61 9.45
C TRP A 136 4.85 0.91 8.91
N LEU A 137 5.83 0.66 9.79
CA LEU A 137 7.07 -0.02 9.45
C LEU A 137 6.97 -1.55 9.53
N HIS A 138 5.98 -2.09 10.24
CA HIS A 138 5.75 -3.55 10.36
C HIS A 138 4.73 -4.12 9.35
N GLY A 139 4.34 -3.34 8.35
CA GLY A 139 3.48 -3.81 7.27
C GLY A 139 2.07 -4.16 7.71
N MET A 140 1.47 -3.34 8.58
CA MET A 140 0.06 -3.44 8.99
C MET A 140 -0.87 -2.46 8.28
N LEU A 141 -0.33 -1.38 7.70
CA LEU A 141 -1.09 -0.36 6.97
C LEU A 141 -0.44 -0.08 5.60
N PHE A 142 -1.25 0.07 4.56
CA PHE A 142 -0.84 0.41 3.20
C PHE A 142 -1.45 1.75 2.80
N THR A 143 -0.65 2.78 2.64
CA THR A 143 -1.12 4.09 2.17
C THR A 143 -1.69 4.01 0.75
N LEU A 144 -2.90 4.55 0.56
CA LEU A 144 -3.59 4.65 -0.74
C LEU A 144 -3.01 5.76 -1.60
#